data_AF-A0A3A1XID4-F1
#
_entry.id   AF-A0A3A1XID4-F1
#
_cell.length_a   1.000
_cell.length_b   1.000
_cell.length_c   1.000
_cell.angle_alpha   90.00
_cell.angle_beta   90.00
_cell.angle_gamma   90.00
#
_symmetry.space_group_name_H-M   'P 1'
#
loop_
_entity.id
_entity.type
_entity.pdbx_description
1 polymer ?
#
loop_
_entity_poly.entity_id
_entity_poly.type
_entity_poly.pdbx_seq_one_letter_code
_entity_poly.pdbx_strand_id
1 'polypeptide(L)'
;MKEETVSEQQKVCTVPTDTDMRELGKAVAKLVKEGDVLLLSGPLGAGKTTFAQGFGVGLSISEPIVSPTFTIARELHGTFADGKPATLIHVDAYRLGGEDFAPGQDTVSRLLDELESLGLDEALEEPGDGTVVLMEWGEQMAGVLAAERLEVHIARPIDSSQTDDFTSDGERIVTLKAVGKDWLNRLAKL
;
A
#
# COMPACT_ATOMS: atom_id res chain seq x y z
N MET A 1 -25.72 -12.98 -18.46
CA MET A 1 -24.78 -11.92 -18.03
C MET A 1 -23.38 -12.43 -18.31
N LYS A 2 -22.58 -11.70 -19.10
CA LYS A 2 -21.19 -12.08 -19.32
C LYS A 2 -20.39 -11.59 -18.12
N GLU A 3 -19.75 -12.48 -17.39
CA GLU A 3 -18.66 -12.12 -16.48
C GLU A 3 -17.59 -11.43 -17.34
N GLU A 4 -17.46 -10.10 -17.21
CA GLU A 4 -16.27 -9.42 -17.70
C GLU A 4 -15.11 -9.96 -16.86
N THR A 5 -14.28 -10.80 -17.47
CA THR A 5 -13.00 -11.20 -16.90
C THR A 5 -12.21 -9.92 -16.64
N VAL A 6 -12.09 -9.51 -15.38
CA VAL A 6 -11.16 -8.45 -14.99
C VAL A 6 -9.79 -8.93 -15.44
N SER A 7 -9.21 -8.23 -16.43
CA SER A 7 -7.87 -8.58 -16.90
C SER A 7 -6.91 -8.21 -15.78
N GLU A 8 -6.26 -9.18 -15.16
CA GLU A 8 -5.24 -8.94 -14.15
C GLU A 8 -3.87 -8.93 -14.85
N GLN A 9 -3.09 -7.86 -14.66
CA GLN A 9 -1.70 -7.81 -15.09
C GLN A 9 -0.82 -7.63 -13.85
N GLN A 10 0.24 -8.43 -13.80
CA GLN A 10 1.21 -8.38 -12.73
C GLN A 10 2.60 -8.08 -13.29
N LYS A 11 3.35 -7.24 -12.58
CA LYS A 11 4.77 -6.98 -12.81
C LYS A 11 5.55 -7.48 -11.60
N VAL A 12 6.54 -8.33 -11.84
CA VAL A 12 7.41 -8.86 -10.78
C VAL A 12 8.77 -8.18 -10.88
N CYS A 13 9.24 -7.66 -9.75
CA CYS A 13 10.51 -6.96 -9.61
C CYS A 13 11.36 -7.65 -8.55
N THR A 14 12.63 -7.88 -8.86
CA THR A 14 13.64 -8.23 -7.84
C THR A 14 14.17 -6.92 -7.26
N VAL A 15 14.15 -6.81 -5.93
CA VAL A 15 14.49 -5.59 -5.18
C VAL A 15 15.59 -5.96 -4.17
N PRO A 16 16.87 -5.83 -4.54
CA PRO A 16 18.00 -6.32 -3.74
C PRO A 16 18.22 -5.57 -2.43
N THR A 17 17.94 -4.26 -2.42
CA THR A 17 18.25 -3.37 -1.29
C THR A 17 17.05 -2.56 -0.82
N ASP A 18 17.19 -1.96 0.36
CA ASP A 18 16.24 -0.98 0.90
C ASP A 18 16.17 0.29 0.03
N THR A 19 17.28 0.66 -0.62
CA THR A 19 17.36 1.78 -1.55
C THR A 19 16.58 1.48 -2.82
N ASP A 20 16.70 0.27 -3.36
CA ASP A 20 15.89 -0.18 -4.51
C ASP A 20 14.40 -0.22 -4.16
N MET A 21 14.05 -0.61 -2.92
CA MET A 21 12.67 -0.60 -2.45
C MET A 21 12.09 0.83 -2.40
N ARG A 22 12.89 1.80 -1.96
CA ARG A 22 12.48 3.22 -1.97
C ARG A 22 12.34 3.77 -3.38
N GLU A 23 13.27 3.44 -4.29
CA GLU A 23 13.15 3.87 -5.68
C GLU A 23 11.96 3.21 -6.38
N LEU A 24 11.63 1.96 -6.06
CA LEU A 24 10.40 1.31 -6.53
C LEU A 24 9.15 2.04 -6.01
N GLY A 25 9.07 2.33 -4.71
CA GLY A 25 7.96 3.08 -4.13
C GLY A 25 7.78 4.46 -4.78
N LYS A 26 8.89 5.16 -5.02
CA LYS A 26 8.92 6.46 -5.69
C LYS A 26 8.47 6.37 -7.15
N ALA A 27 8.86 5.32 -7.86
CA ALA A 27 8.43 5.09 -9.24
C ALA A 27 6.92 4.80 -9.31
N VAL A 28 6.39 4.02 -8.37
CA VAL A 28 4.93 3.77 -8.26
C VAL A 28 4.18 5.06 -7.94
N ALA A 29 4.67 5.89 -7.01
CA ALA A 29 4.05 7.18 -6.67
C ALA A 29 3.93 8.14 -7.88
N LYS A 30 4.82 8.04 -8.88
CA LYS A 30 4.70 8.85 -10.10
C LYS A 30 3.57 8.41 -11.04
N LEU A 31 3.02 7.22 -10.82
CA LEU A 31 1.90 6.71 -11.61
C LEU A 31 0.55 7.03 -10.97
N VAL A 32 0.52 7.30 -9.66
CA VAL A 32 -0.74 7.49 -8.94
C VAL A 32 -1.47 8.76 -9.37
N LYS A 33 -2.78 8.70 -9.25
CA LYS A 33 -3.72 9.80 -9.40
C LYS A 33 -4.48 9.97 -8.08
N GLU A 34 -5.16 11.11 -7.97
CA GLU A 34 -6.23 11.25 -6.98
C GLU A 34 -7.27 10.13 -7.14
N GLY A 35 -7.83 9.65 -6.03
CA GLY A 35 -8.75 8.52 -6.03
C GLY A 35 -8.09 7.15 -5.88
N ASP A 36 -6.75 7.06 -5.94
CA ASP A 36 -6.09 5.75 -5.95
C ASP A 36 -5.98 5.10 -4.57
N VAL A 37 -6.19 3.79 -4.54
CA VAL A 37 -5.96 2.93 -3.37
C VAL A 37 -4.86 1.92 -3.68
N LEU A 38 -3.87 1.85 -2.78
CA LEU A 38 -2.75 0.92 -2.85
C LEU A 38 -2.71 0.04 -1.59
N LEU A 39 -2.63 -1.27 -1.79
CA LEU A 39 -2.64 -2.25 -0.70
C LEU A 39 -1.31 -3.01 -0.65
N LEU A 40 -0.59 -2.88 0.46
CA LEU A 40 0.69 -3.53 0.68
C LEU A 40 0.51 -4.81 1.50
N SER A 41 1.14 -5.88 1.06
CA SER A 41 1.10 -7.19 1.69
C SER A 41 2.48 -7.81 1.80
N GLY A 42 2.63 -8.76 2.73
CA GLY A 42 3.88 -9.45 2.99
C GLY A 42 4.20 -9.53 4.50
N PRO A 43 5.11 -10.45 4.90
CA PRO A 43 5.39 -10.71 6.31
C PRO A 43 5.97 -9.50 7.07
N LEU A 44 6.06 -9.61 8.39
CA LEU A 44 6.74 -8.61 9.22
C LEU A 44 8.19 -8.45 8.75
N GLY A 45 8.66 -7.21 8.64
CA GLY A 45 10.01 -6.94 8.11
C GLY A 45 10.19 -7.22 6.61
N ALA A 46 9.11 -7.39 5.83
CA ALA A 46 9.19 -7.52 4.38
C ALA A 46 9.70 -6.24 3.69
N GLY A 47 9.51 -5.07 4.29
CA GLY A 47 9.91 -3.77 3.72
C GLY A 47 8.73 -2.89 3.27
N LYS A 48 7.51 -3.15 3.77
CA LYS A 48 6.31 -2.36 3.46
C LYS A 48 6.47 -0.87 3.80
N THR A 49 6.90 -0.55 5.02
CA THR A 49 7.20 0.84 5.40
C THR A 49 8.36 1.43 4.59
N THR A 50 9.37 0.63 4.20
CA THR A 50 10.46 1.08 3.31
C THR A 50 9.94 1.48 1.93
N PHE A 51 8.99 0.72 1.38
CA PHE A 51 8.28 1.10 0.16
C PHE A 51 7.48 2.40 0.37
N ALA A 52 6.73 2.51 1.48
CA ALA A 52 5.95 3.70 1.80
C ALA A 52 6.81 4.97 1.91
N GLN A 53 8.02 4.86 2.45
CA GLN A 53 9.00 5.95 2.48
C GLN A 53 9.36 6.43 1.07
N GLY A 54 9.68 5.51 0.16
CA GLY A 54 9.93 5.83 -1.23
C GLY A 54 8.72 6.47 -1.91
N PHE A 55 7.54 5.92 -1.63
CA PHE A 55 6.27 6.42 -2.14
C PHE A 55 6.01 7.87 -1.71
N GLY A 56 6.18 8.20 -0.43
CA GLY A 56 6.04 9.56 0.07
C GLY A 56 7.01 10.55 -0.57
N VAL A 57 8.26 10.13 -0.82
CA VAL A 57 9.24 10.94 -1.58
C VAL A 57 8.76 11.19 -3.01
N GLY A 58 8.15 10.20 -3.66
CA GLY A 58 7.59 10.36 -5.00
C GLY A 58 6.40 11.32 -5.06
N LEU A 59 5.66 11.46 -3.95
CA LEU A 59 4.63 12.47 -3.74
C LEU A 59 5.17 13.80 -3.19
N SER A 60 6.49 14.01 -3.16
CA SER A 60 7.09 15.25 -2.62
C SER A 60 6.69 15.60 -1.17
N ILE A 61 6.36 14.59 -0.35
CA ILE A 61 6.04 14.77 1.07
C ILE A 61 7.34 15.09 1.82
N SER A 62 7.32 16.14 2.63
CA SER A 62 8.50 16.62 3.38
C SER A 62 8.66 15.92 4.72
N GLU A 63 7.55 15.47 5.28
CA GLU A 63 7.43 14.81 6.56
C GLU A 63 7.94 13.36 6.50
N PRO A 64 8.54 12.85 7.58
CA PRO A 64 9.01 11.47 7.61
C PRO A 64 7.84 10.49 7.55
N ILE A 65 7.89 9.58 6.56
CA ILE A 65 7.01 8.42 6.51
C ILE A 65 7.51 7.37 7.51
N VAL A 66 6.72 7.13 8.53
CA VAL A 66 6.96 6.10 9.55
C VAL A 66 5.72 5.22 9.64
N SER A 67 5.89 3.94 9.95
CA SER A 67 4.75 3.09 10.30
C SER A 67 4.01 3.79 11.47
N PRO A 68 2.70 4.00 11.37
CA PRO A 68 1.87 4.53 12.44
C PRO A 68 1.96 3.65 13.72
N THR A 69 2.93 3.94 14.60
CA THR A 69 3.20 3.07 15.76
C THR A 69 2.05 3.09 16.80
N PHE A 70 1.31 4.20 16.89
CA PHE A 70 0.25 4.43 17.89
C PHE A 70 -1.07 4.96 17.29
N THR A 71 -1.09 5.30 16.01
CA THR A 71 -2.29 5.73 15.29
C THR A 71 -2.57 4.71 14.20
N ILE A 72 -3.83 4.48 13.84
CA ILE A 72 -4.19 3.51 12.78
C ILE A 72 -3.85 4.08 11.40
N ALA A 73 -3.93 5.40 11.26
CA ALA A 73 -3.65 6.11 10.03
C ALA A 73 -2.95 7.45 10.29
N ARG A 74 -2.39 8.03 9.22
CA ARG A 74 -1.81 9.35 9.19
C ARG A 74 -2.14 10.05 7.87
N GLU A 75 -2.48 11.32 7.98
CA GLU A 75 -2.61 12.22 6.85
C GLU A 75 -1.30 13.00 6.65
N LEU A 76 -0.83 13.06 5.40
CA LEU A 76 0.41 13.70 5.01
C LEU A 76 0.20 14.46 3.69
N HIS A 77 0.76 15.66 3.58
CA HIS A 77 0.55 16.50 2.40
C HIS A 77 1.78 16.56 1.50
N GLY A 78 1.53 16.56 0.20
CA GLY A 78 2.54 16.61 -0.84
C GLY A 78 1.97 17.12 -2.16
N THR A 79 2.53 16.62 -3.25
CA THR A 79 2.21 17.02 -4.61
C THR A 79 2.27 15.79 -5.53
N PHE A 80 1.23 15.59 -6.34
CA PHE A 80 1.22 14.57 -7.40
C PHE A 80 2.23 14.91 -8.50
N ALA A 81 2.53 13.93 -9.36
CA ALA A 81 3.46 14.11 -10.46
C ALA A 81 3.03 15.18 -11.49
N ASP A 82 1.74 15.51 -11.55
CA ASP A 82 1.18 16.57 -12.41
C ASP A 82 1.24 17.97 -11.77
N GLY A 83 1.74 18.09 -10.54
CA GLY A 83 1.90 19.35 -9.81
C GLY A 83 0.69 19.75 -8.95
N LYS A 84 -0.39 18.97 -8.93
CA LYS A 84 -1.53 19.22 -8.04
C LYS A 84 -1.21 18.86 -6.58
N PRO A 85 -1.83 19.54 -5.59
CA PRO A 85 -1.75 19.11 -4.19
C PRO A 85 -2.18 17.66 -4.02
N ALA A 86 -1.46 16.94 -3.17
CA ALA A 86 -1.76 15.55 -2.81
C ALA A 86 -1.92 15.42 -1.29
N THR A 87 -2.89 14.62 -0.89
CA THR A 87 -3.06 14.12 0.48
C THR A 87 -2.86 12.61 0.46
N LEU A 88 -1.83 12.14 1.16
CA LEU A 88 -1.57 10.73 1.42
C LEU A 88 -2.24 10.33 2.74
N ILE A 89 -3.18 9.39 2.65
CA ILE A 89 -3.69 8.66 3.81
C ILE A 89 -2.88 7.36 3.93
N HIS A 90 -1.95 7.33 4.88
CA HIS A 90 -1.14 6.13 5.16
C HIS A 90 -1.74 5.36 6.33
N VAL A 91 -2.24 4.15 6.06
CA VAL A 91 -2.91 3.27 7.04
C VAL A 91 -2.03 2.06 7.33
N ASP A 92 -2.00 1.60 8.58
CA ASP A 92 -1.37 0.34 8.97
C ASP A 92 -2.38 -0.60 9.66
N ALA A 93 -2.95 -1.51 8.87
CA ALA A 93 -4.02 -2.40 9.31
C ALA A 93 -3.55 -3.54 10.22
N TYR A 94 -2.24 -3.77 10.37
CA TYR A 94 -1.72 -4.78 11.31
C TYR A 94 -2.19 -4.53 12.74
N ARG A 95 -2.35 -3.25 13.10
CA ARG A 95 -2.82 -2.86 14.43
C ARG A 95 -4.26 -3.23 14.71
N LEU A 96 -5.07 -3.44 13.69
CA LEU A 96 -6.48 -3.77 13.83
C LEU A 96 -6.73 -5.28 13.94
N GLY A 97 -5.76 -6.10 13.52
CA GLY A 97 -5.83 -7.56 13.55
C GLY A 97 -4.99 -8.24 14.64
N GLY A 98 -4.26 -7.48 15.47
CA GLY A 98 -3.39 -8.02 16.52
C GLY A 98 -4.14 -8.51 17.78
N GLU A 99 -3.52 -9.41 18.55
CA GLU A 99 -4.06 -10.03 19.78
C GLU A 99 -4.46 -9.03 20.89
N ASP A 100 -4.11 -7.75 20.76
CA ASP A 100 -4.54 -6.66 21.65
C ASP A 100 -6.03 -6.32 21.52
N PHE A 101 -6.72 -6.80 20.48
CA PHE A 101 -8.15 -6.57 20.23
C PHE A 101 -8.92 -7.90 20.30
N ALA A 102 -9.88 -7.97 21.22
CA ALA A 102 -10.52 -9.22 21.65
C ALA A 102 -11.00 -10.13 20.49
N PRO A 103 -10.75 -11.45 20.55
CA PRO A 103 -11.19 -12.41 19.53
C PRO A 103 -12.71 -12.50 19.44
N GLY A 104 -13.27 -12.50 18.22
CA GLY A 104 -14.67 -12.86 17.96
C GLY A 104 -15.53 -11.90 17.12
N GLN A 105 -15.00 -10.77 16.63
CA GLN A 105 -15.69 -9.96 15.60
C GLN A 105 -14.94 -10.01 14.27
N ASP A 106 -15.70 -9.86 13.19
CA ASP A 106 -15.22 -9.68 11.83
C ASP A 106 -14.18 -8.54 11.78
N THR A 107 -12.93 -8.88 11.47
CA THR A 107 -11.81 -7.94 11.37
C THR A 107 -12.08 -6.84 10.36
N VAL A 108 -12.84 -7.14 9.30
CA VAL A 108 -13.24 -6.17 8.28
C VAL A 108 -14.18 -5.13 8.87
N SER A 109 -15.23 -5.55 9.57
CA SER A 109 -16.20 -4.63 10.19
C SER A 109 -15.55 -3.68 11.19
N ARG A 110 -14.64 -4.16 12.04
CA ARG A 110 -13.97 -3.29 13.02
C ARG A 110 -13.01 -2.29 12.39
N LEU A 111 -12.30 -2.72 11.35
CA LEU A 111 -11.43 -1.82 10.60
C LEU A 111 -12.28 -0.74 9.92
N LEU A 112 -13.44 -1.08 9.36
CA LEU A 112 -14.39 -0.09 8.87
C LEU A 112 -14.88 0.84 9.99
N ASP A 113 -15.27 0.32 11.17
CA ASP A 113 -15.69 1.14 12.31
C ASP A 113 -14.58 2.11 12.79
N GLU A 114 -13.34 1.64 12.83
CA GLU A 114 -12.18 2.46 13.22
C GLU A 114 -11.85 3.50 12.15
N LEU A 115 -11.94 3.13 10.87
CA LEU A 115 -11.82 4.07 9.76
C LEU A 115 -12.92 5.14 9.82
N GLU A 116 -14.17 4.75 10.08
CA GLU A 116 -15.31 5.67 10.30
C GLU A 116 -15.05 6.60 11.49
N SER A 117 -14.53 6.07 12.60
CA SER A 117 -14.19 6.88 13.78
C SER A 117 -13.09 7.93 13.50
N LEU A 118 -12.26 7.65 12.50
CA LEU A 118 -11.19 8.54 12.02
C LEU A 118 -11.63 9.42 10.84
N GLY A 119 -12.86 9.26 10.33
CA GLY A 119 -13.36 9.93 9.12
C GLY A 119 -12.60 9.54 7.85
N LEU A 120 -12.15 8.28 7.77
CA LEU A 120 -11.34 7.73 6.68
C LEU A 120 -12.09 6.72 5.82
N ASP A 121 -13.25 6.25 6.26
CA ASP A 121 -14.15 5.38 5.51
C ASP A 121 -14.56 6.03 4.18
N GLU A 122 -14.96 7.31 4.22
CA GLU A 122 -15.29 8.05 2.98
C GLU A 122 -14.06 8.21 2.08
N ALA A 123 -12.88 8.44 2.66
CA ALA A 123 -11.63 8.55 1.92
C ALA A 123 -11.15 7.23 1.31
N LEU A 124 -11.71 6.08 1.72
CA LEU A 124 -11.38 4.77 1.19
C LEU A 124 -12.39 4.30 0.15
N GLU A 125 -13.68 4.52 0.39
CA GLU A 125 -14.75 4.16 -0.54
C GLU A 125 -14.79 5.10 -1.75
N GLU A 126 -14.68 6.41 -1.50
CA GLU A 126 -14.66 7.47 -2.51
C GLU A 126 -13.55 8.48 -2.17
N PRO A 127 -12.27 8.11 -2.39
CA PRO A 127 -11.17 9.01 -2.06
C PRO A 127 -11.34 10.32 -2.80
N GLY A 128 -11.51 11.40 -2.03
CA GLY A 128 -11.82 12.72 -2.57
C GLY A 128 -10.73 13.26 -3.49
N ASP A 129 -11.07 14.31 -4.25
CA ASP A 129 -10.12 15.04 -5.10
C ASP A 129 -8.83 15.34 -4.31
N GLY A 130 -7.69 15.11 -4.95
CA GLY A 130 -6.39 15.28 -4.31
C GLY A 130 -5.94 14.15 -3.37
N THR A 131 -6.71 13.09 -3.14
CA THR A 131 -6.37 12.05 -2.12
C THR A 131 -5.85 10.76 -2.73
N VAL A 132 -4.87 10.12 -2.06
CA VAL A 132 -4.40 8.77 -2.37
C VAL A 132 -4.22 7.98 -1.07
N VAL A 133 -4.64 6.73 -1.07
CA VAL A 133 -4.56 5.84 0.09
C VAL A 133 -3.45 4.81 -0.11
N LEU A 134 -2.60 4.67 0.90
CA LEU A 134 -1.60 3.61 1.00
C LEU A 134 -1.85 2.81 2.28
N MET A 135 -2.30 1.57 2.15
CA MET A 135 -2.63 0.71 3.29
C MET A 135 -1.64 -0.45 3.42
N GLU A 136 -0.91 -0.50 4.53
CA GLU A 136 -0.14 -1.67 4.92
C GLU A 136 -1.05 -2.76 5.50
N TRP A 137 -0.77 -4.01 5.15
CA TRP A 137 -1.54 -5.20 5.56
C TRP A 137 -2.98 -5.25 5.03
N GLY A 138 -3.23 -4.61 3.89
CA GLY A 138 -4.56 -4.53 3.27
C GLY A 138 -5.02 -5.77 2.50
N GLU A 139 -4.29 -6.89 2.51
CA GLU A 139 -4.61 -8.09 1.70
C GLU A 139 -5.99 -8.67 2.01
N GLN A 140 -6.39 -8.65 3.29
CA GLN A 140 -7.70 -9.12 3.74
C GLN A 140 -8.85 -8.20 3.30
N MET A 141 -8.51 -6.97 2.89
CA MET A 141 -9.46 -5.93 2.52
C MET A 141 -9.52 -5.65 1.02
N ALA A 142 -8.69 -6.33 0.21
CA ALA A 142 -8.59 -6.10 -1.21
C ALA A 142 -9.94 -6.17 -1.94
N GLY A 143 -10.82 -7.10 -1.56
CA GLY A 143 -12.14 -7.23 -2.17
C GLY A 143 -13.19 -6.20 -1.72
N VAL A 144 -12.92 -5.46 -0.64
CA VAL A 144 -13.92 -4.61 0.04
C VAL A 144 -13.68 -3.13 -0.24
N LEU A 145 -12.43 -2.67 -0.24
CA LEU A 145 -12.13 -1.24 -0.16
C LEU A 145 -12.18 -0.47 -1.50
N ALA A 146 -11.82 -1.09 -2.63
CA ALA A 146 -11.81 -0.38 -3.91
C ALA A 146 -11.93 -1.31 -5.12
N ALA A 147 -12.79 -0.94 -6.06
CA ALA A 147 -13.00 -1.65 -7.32
C ALA A 147 -11.77 -1.58 -8.24
N GLU A 148 -11.07 -0.44 -8.27
CA GLU A 148 -9.77 -0.27 -8.92
C GLU A 148 -8.69 0.03 -7.88
N ARG A 149 -7.57 -0.70 -7.93
CA ARG A 149 -6.48 -0.60 -6.95
C ARG A 149 -5.18 -1.18 -7.47
N LEU A 150 -4.08 -0.84 -6.80
CA LEU A 150 -2.80 -1.55 -6.95
C LEU A 150 -2.52 -2.40 -5.73
N GLU A 151 -2.36 -3.70 -5.93
CA GLU A 151 -1.88 -4.62 -4.90
C GLU A 151 -0.36 -4.77 -5.01
N VAL A 152 0.36 -4.54 -3.91
CA VAL A 152 1.82 -4.62 -3.81
C VAL A 152 2.17 -5.74 -2.84
N HIS A 153 2.61 -6.87 -3.35
CA HIS A 153 3.02 -8.02 -2.54
C HIS A 153 4.54 -8.08 -2.42
N ILE A 154 5.05 -8.09 -1.19
CA ILE A 154 6.49 -8.09 -0.90
C ILE A 154 6.88 -9.41 -0.22
N ALA A 155 7.61 -10.26 -0.94
CA ALA A 155 8.06 -11.56 -0.46
C ALA A 155 9.59 -11.58 -0.27
N ARG A 156 10.07 -12.46 0.61
CA ARG A 156 11.49 -12.85 0.68
C ARG A 156 11.71 -14.10 -0.19
N PRO A 157 12.80 -14.21 -0.95
CA PRO A 157 13.14 -15.45 -1.66
C PRO A 157 13.26 -16.62 -0.68
N ILE A 158 12.75 -17.79 -1.05
CA ILE A 158 12.72 -18.98 -0.18
C ILE A 158 14.12 -19.62 -0.03
N ASP A 159 15.09 -19.24 -0.87
CA ASP A 159 16.34 -20.01 -1.06
C ASP A 159 17.62 -19.38 -0.48
N SER A 160 17.52 -18.34 0.35
CA SER A 160 18.69 -17.89 1.10
C SER A 160 18.87 -18.74 2.35
N SER A 161 19.79 -19.69 2.28
CA SER A 161 20.40 -20.37 3.43
C SER A 161 21.14 -19.36 4.34
N GLN A 162 20.41 -18.42 4.93
CA GLN A 162 20.93 -17.42 5.85
C GLN A 162 20.03 -17.40 7.08
N THR A 163 20.61 -17.95 8.14
CA THR A 163 20.41 -17.61 9.56
C THR A 163 19.66 -16.31 9.77
N ASP A 164 18.69 -16.37 10.69
CA ASP A 164 17.87 -15.33 11.36
C ASP A 164 18.46 -13.90 11.51
N ASP A 165 18.99 -13.29 10.46
CA ASP A 165 19.39 -11.89 10.45
C ASP A 165 18.22 -11.08 9.89
N PHE A 166 17.47 -10.46 10.80
CA PHE A 166 16.44 -9.47 10.52
C PHE A 166 17.03 -8.13 10.04
N THR A 167 18.18 -8.17 9.37
CA THR A 167 18.87 -6.96 8.89
C THR A 167 18.15 -6.40 7.65
N SER A 168 18.37 -5.11 7.38
CA SER A 168 17.85 -4.40 6.21
C SER A 168 18.36 -4.97 4.87
N ASP A 169 19.35 -5.85 4.93
CA ASP A 169 20.13 -6.31 3.79
C ASP A 169 19.61 -7.68 3.37
N GLY A 170 18.65 -7.67 2.45
CA GLY A 170 18.19 -8.90 1.85
C GLY A 170 17.30 -8.63 0.67
N GLU A 171 17.48 -9.44 -0.38
CA GLU A 171 16.67 -9.37 -1.57
C GLU A 171 15.17 -9.57 -1.23
N ARG A 172 14.32 -8.85 -1.96
CA ARG A 172 12.87 -9.01 -1.96
C ARG A 172 12.39 -9.27 -3.37
N ILE A 173 11.31 -10.02 -3.48
CA ILE A 173 10.53 -10.12 -4.70
C ILE A 173 9.27 -9.30 -4.48
N VAL A 174 9.05 -8.28 -5.31
CA VAL A 174 7.87 -7.43 -5.26
C VAL A 174 6.99 -7.73 -6.47
N THR A 175 5.75 -8.11 -6.22
CA THR A 175 4.71 -8.28 -7.24
C THR A 175 3.76 -7.11 -7.18
N LEU A 176 3.67 -6.35 -8.26
CA LEU A 176 2.70 -5.28 -8.47
C LEU A 176 1.55 -5.84 -9.30
N LYS A 177 0.37 -5.96 -8.72
CA LYS A 177 -0.84 -6.47 -9.40
C LYS A 177 -1.84 -5.33 -9.57
N ALA A 178 -2.09 -4.97 -10.82
CA ALA A 178 -3.10 -3.99 -11.19
C ALA A 178 -4.49 -4.64 -11.21
N VAL A 179 -5.44 -4.01 -10.52
CA VAL A 179 -6.86 -4.37 -10.52
C VAL A 179 -7.65 -3.17 -11.06
N GLY A 180 -8.43 -3.37 -12.12
CA GLY A 180 -9.16 -2.30 -12.80
C GLY A 180 -8.46 -1.80 -14.07
N LYS A 181 -9.23 -1.24 -15.01
CA LYS A 181 -8.74 -0.93 -16.38
C LYS A 181 -7.75 0.24 -16.36
N ASP A 182 -7.91 1.21 -15.46
CA ASP A 182 -6.99 2.36 -15.39
C ASP A 182 -5.61 1.94 -14.86
N TRP A 183 -5.59 1.12 -13.81
CA TRP A 183 -4.35 0.61 -13.22
C TRP A 183 -3.52 -0.25 -14.19
N LEU A 184 -4.16 -1.09 -15.02
CA LEU A 184 -3.47 -1.87 -16.06
C LEU A 184 -2.69 -0.96 -17.02
N ASN A 185 -3.35 0.09 -17.51
CA ASN A 185 -2.74 1.03 -18.45
C ASN A 185 -1.59 1.82 -17.83
N ARG A 186 -1.66 2.12 -16.53
CA ARG A 186 -0.60 2.82 -15.80
C ARG A 186 0.57 1.90 -15.47
N LEU A 187 0.31 0.70 -14.98
CA LEU A 187 1.34 -0.26 -14.61
C LEU A 187 2.18 -0.69 -15.83
N ALA A 188 1.60 -0.73 -17.03
CA ALA A 188 2.32 -0.99 -18.28
C ALA A 188 3.39 0.08 -18.63
N LYS A 189 3.35 1.26 -17.99
CA LYS A 189 4.33 2.35 -18.19
C LYS A 189 5.48 2.33 -17.20
N LEU A 190 5.36 1.53 -16.12
CA LEU A 190 6.42 1.31 -15.14
C LEU A 190 7.51 0.43 -15.74
#